data_AF-A0AAP5MZQ2-F1
#
_entry.id   AF-A0AAP5MZQ2-F1
#
_cell.length_a   1.000
_cell.length_b   1.000
_cell.length_c   1.000
_cell.angle_alpha   90.00
_cell.angle_beta   90.00
_cell.angle_gamma   90.00
#
_symmetry.space_group_name_H-M   'P 1'
#
loop_
_entity.id
_entity.type
_entity.pdbx_description
1 polymer ?
#
loop_
_entity_poly.entity_id
_entity_poly.type
_entity_poly.pdbx_seq_one_letter_code
_entity_poly.pdbx_strand_id
1 'polypeptide(L)'
;MKNKLVVKWDDSLAAKGYTKFVSNPNEAHTVGDPYTDYEKAARDLPLANAKETFNPLVAAFPSVNVNMEKMILSPNKDLSESVQSNSSTNWSYSNTVGASVEIGFSLFTGPSFGVSANYQHSDTVAQEWGSSNGTSSQFNTASAGYLNANVRYNNVGTGAIYDVKPTTSFVIGNTTIGTITAKANSTALSLTPGASYPKKGQNGIAINTMDDFGSHPITLNKQQLSDLLNNKPIKIETNQTDGKYMIKDADGKIKEGGQWNGITEEIEARTASIIVDTGNKLSPYNCVKS
;
A
#
# COMPACT_ATOMS: atom_id res chain seq x y z
N MET A 1 27.18 13.05 8.47
CA MET A 1 27.27 14.51 8.25
C MET A 1 27.49 15.23 9.56
N LYS A 2 28.45 16.17 9.64
CA LYS A 2 28.68 17.03 10.81
C LYS A 2 28.52 18.49 10.37
N ASN A 3 27.60 19.25 10.97
CA ASN A 3 27.27 20.62 10.56
C ASN A 3 26.98 20.74 9.05
N LYS A 4 26.24 19.77 8.48
CA LYS A 4 25.96 19.65 7.03
C LYS A 4 27.20 19.48 6.12
N LEU A 5 28.38 19.17 6.68
CA LEU A 5 29.56 18.83 5.91
C LEU A 5 29.81 17.31 5.91
N VAL A 6 30.28 16.81 4.77
CA VAL A 6 30.76 15.43 4.62
C VAL A 6 32.11 15.33 5.33
N VAL A 7 32.21 14.40 6.27
CA VAL A 7 33.44 14.14 7.02
C VAL A 7 33.77 12.66 6.93
N LYS A 8 35.06 12.32 6.97
CA LYS A 8 35.49 10.92 7.04
C LYS A 8 34.94 10.28 8.31
N TRP A 9 34.55 9.01 8.20
CA TRP A 9 34.09 8.24 9.33
C TRP A 9 35.24 7.92 10.29
N ASP A 10 34.96 8.04 11.57
CA ASP A 10 35.81 7.66 12.69
C ASP A 10 34.90 7.03 13.76
N ASP A 11 35.30 5.90 14.34
CA ASP A 11 34.43 5.13 15.24
C ASP A 11 34.07 5.89 16.52
N SER A 12 34.84 6.91 16.92
CA SER A 12 34.48 7.80 18.03
C SER A 12 33.22 8.62 17.74
N LEU A 13 32.80 8.75 16.47
CA LEU A 13 31.57 9.43 16.08
C LEU A 13 30.32 8.59 16.40
N ALA A 14 30.43 7.26 16.43
CA ALA A 14 29.32 6.40 16.83
C ALA A 14 28.89 6.67 18.28
N ALA A 15 29.86 6.83 19.18
CA ALA A 15 29.62 7.20 20.58
C ALA A 15 28.95 8.58 20.75
N LYS A 16 29.02 9.43 19.72
CA LYS A 16 28.37 10.75 19.66
C LYS A 16 27.00 10.72 18.95
N GLY A 17 26.51 9.53 18.60
CA GLY A 17 25.21 9.33 17.96
C GLY A 17 25.19 9.57 16.44
N TYR A 18 26.35 9.65 15.79
CA TYR A 18 26.40 9.73 14.32
C TYR A 18 26.26 8.35 13.69
N THR A 19 25.62 8.31 12.52
CA THR A 19 25.48 7.11 11.69
C THR A 19 26.48 7.15 10.54
N LYS A 20 27.15 6.02 10.28
CA LYS A 20 27.99 5.85 9.09
C LYS A 20 27.08 5.62 7.88
N PHE A 21 27.27 6.42 6.84
CA PHE A 21 26.63 6.21 5.55
C PHE A 21 27.67 5.91 4.49
N VAL A 22 27.28 5.06 3.53
CA VAL A 22 28.05 4.72 2.33
C VAL A 22 27.09 4.80 1.15
N SER A 23 27.62 5.15 -0.02
CA SER A 23 26.83 5.28 -1.24
C SER A 23 27.72 5.06 -2.47
N ASN A 24 27.13 5.00 -3.67
CA ASN A 24 27.84 4.79 -4.92
C ASN A 24 28.51 6.10 -5.38
N PRO A 25 29.85 6.18 -5.51
CA PRO A 25 30.54 7.41 -5.88
C PRO A 25 30.28 7.86 -7.33
N ASN A 26 29.74 6.98 -8.18
CA ASN A 26 29.48 7.27 -9.60
C ASN A 26 28.03 7.68 -9.88
N GLU A 27 27.16 7.69 -8.87
CA GLU A 27 25.74 8.00 -8.99
C GLU A 27 25.37 9.11 -8.01
N ALA A 28 24.61 10.11 -8.45
CA ALA A 28 24.09 11.13 -7.53
C ALA A 28 22.95 10.59 -6.65
N HIS A 29 22.24 9.58 -7.15
CA HIS A 29 21.06 8.95 -6.54
C HIS A 29 21.28 7.43 -6.46
N THR A 30 21.97 6.96 -5.40
CA THR A 30 22.41 5.57 -5.30
C THR A 30 21.27 4.55 -5.46
N VAL A 31 20.08 4.87 -4.97
CA VAL A 31 18.88 4.00 -5.01
C VAL A 31 17.85 4.42 -6.07
N GLY A 32 18.16 5.41 -6.91
CA GLY A 32 17.27 5.87 -7.99
C GLY A 32 16.08 6.73 -7.55
N ASP A 33 15.90 6.98 -6.25
CA ASP A 33 14.88 7.91 -5.76
C ASP A 33 15.25 9.38 -6.09
N PRO A 34 14.30 10.34 -6.02
CA PRO A 34 14.53 11.70 -6.51
C PRO A 34 15.43 12.53 -5.59
N TYR A 35 15.95 11.96 -4.50
CA TYR A 35 16.78 12.66 -3.52
C TYR A 35 18.22 12.18 -3.62
N THR A 36 19.15 13.13 -3.70
CA THR A 36 20.58 12.80 -3.81
C THR A 36 21.10 12.17 -2.52
N ASP A 37 22.19 11.42 -2.62
CA ASP A 37 22.86 10.81 -1.46
C ASP A 37 23.24 11.86 -0.40
N TYR A 38 23.65 13.05 -0.85
CA TYR A 38 23.97 14.18 0.03
C TYR A 38 22.71 14.68 0.75
N GLU A 39 21.62 14.95 0.05
CA GLU A 39 20.36 15.42 0.65
C GLU A 39 19.87 14.44 1.71
N LYS A 40 19.91 13.13 1.41
CA LYS A 40 19.55 12.05 2.35
C LYS A 40 20.43 12.06 3.59
N ALA A 41 21.75 12.02 3.41
CA ALA A 41 22.70 12.00 4.52
C ALA A 41 22.68 13.30 5.36
N ALA A 42 22.41 14.45 4.73
CA ALA A 42 22.29 15.76 5.37
C ALA A 42 20.91 16.00 6.00
N ARG A 43 19.94 15.12 5.72
CA ARG A 43 18.52 15.28 6.09
C ARG A 43 17.92 16.55 5.49
N ASP A 44 18.35 16.92 4.29
CA ASP A 44 17.92 18.13 3.58
C ASP A 44 16.90 17.81 2.48
N LEU A 45 15.93 16.99 2.83
CA LEU A 45 14.80 16.59 2.00
C LEU A 45 13.49 16.78 2.77
N PRO A 46 12.30 16.61 2.15
CA PRO A 46 11.04 16.68 2.88
C PRO A 46 10.98 15.66 4.03
N LEU A 47 10.77 16.15 5.25
CA LEU A 47 10.68 15.32 6.46
C LEU A 47 9.38 14.50 6.55
N ALA A 48 8.52 14.59 5.54
CA ALA A 48 7.34 13.75 5.38
C ALA A 48 7.71 12.30 5.01
N ASN A 49 8.89 12.07 4.43
CA ASN A 49 9.43 10.73 4.20
C ASN A 49 9.86 10.06 5.52
N ALA A 50 9.96 8.74 5.52
CA ALA A 50 10.37 7.96 6.69
C ALA A 50 11.83 8.26 7.05
N LYS A 51 12.20 8.19 8.34
CA LYS A 51 13.55 8.57 8.80
C LYS A 51 14.63 7.64 8.26
N GLU A 52 14.26 6.42 7.93
CA GLU A 52 15.09 5.39 7.33
C GLU A 52 15.63 5.83 5.96
N THR A 53 14.89 6.69 5.24
CA THR A 53 15.29 7.27 3.95
C THR A 53 16.45 8.27 4.06
N PHE A 54 16.88 8.64 5.27
CA PHE A 54 18.12 9.41 5.44
C PHE A 54 19.37 8.60 5.09
N ASN A 55 19.27 7.28 5.05
CA ASN A 55 20.33 6.42 4.54
C ASN A 55 20.29 6.42 3.00
N PRO A 56 21.38 6.80 2.29
CA PRO A 56 21.46 6.73 0.84
C PRO A 56 21.10 5.35 0.25
N LEU A 57 21.29 4.27 1.03
CA LEU A 57 20.99 2.89 0.61
C LEU A 57 19.54 2.46 0.77
N VAL A 58 18.66 3.30 1.33
CA VAL A 58 17.22 3.01 1.51
C VAL A 58 16.42 3.99 0.68
N ALA A 59 15.67 3.50 -0.31
CA ALA A 59 14.86 4.35 -1.18
C ALA A 59 13.72 5.03 -0.41
N ALA A 60 13.45 6.29 -0.72
CA ALA A 60 12.14 6.87 -0.48
C ALA A 60 11.17 6.33 -1.54
N PHE A 61 10.32 5.39 -1.16
CA PHE A 61 9.42 4.69 -2.07
C PHE A 61 8.02 4.64 -1.45
N PRO A 62 7.01 5.33 -2.01
CA PRO A 62 5.63 5.16 -1.56
C PRO A 62 5.10 3.80 -2.01
N SER A 63 4.41 3.09 -1.14
CA SER A 63 3.66 1.88 -1.50
C SER A 63 2.27 2.06 -0.91
N VAL A 64 1.31 2.31 -1.80
CA VAL A 64 -0.08 2.63 -1.43
C VAL A 64 -0.94 1.42 -1.72
N ASN A 65 -1.60 0.93 -0.70
CA ASN A 65 -2.64 -0.08 -0.84
C ASN A 65 -4.01 0.48 -0.48
N VAL A 66 -5.04 -0.15 -1.05
CA VAL A 66 -6.43 0.10 -0.73
C VAL A 66 -7.00 -1.08 0.05
N ASN A 67 -7.49 -0.84 1.26
CA ASN A 67 -8.13 -1.86 2.09
C ASN A 67 -9.64 -1.61 2.18
N MET A 68 -10.45 -2.68 2.16
CA MET A 68 -11.87 -2.59 2.48
C MET A 68 -12.05 -2.64 4.00
N GLU A 69 -12.88 -1.76 4.56
CA GLU A 69 -13.24 -1.79 5.97
C GLU A 69 -14.63 -2.39 6.21
N LYS A 70 -15.52 -2.17 5.26
CA LYS A 70 -16.93 -2.51 5.37
C LYS A 70 -17.51 -2.81 4.00
N MET A 71 -18.39 -3.80 3.97
CA MET A 71 -19.16 -4.13 2.78
C MET A 71 -20.64 -4.12 3.11
N ILE A 72 -21.42 -3.51 2.23
CA ILE A 72 -22.88 -3.46 2.30
C ILE A 72 -23.40 -4.04 1.00
N LEU A 73 -24.30 -5.01 1.15
CA LEU A 73 -24.94 -5.70 0.04
C LEU A 73 -26.44 -5.42 0.09
N SER A 74 -27.03 -5.06 -1.04
CA SER A 74 -28.47 -4.78 -1.16
C SER A 74 -29.09 -5.55 -2.32
N PRO A 75 -30.27 -6.17 -2.17
CA PRO A 75 -30.91 -6.90 -3.25
C PRO A 75 -31.42 -5.95 -4.34
N ASN A 76 -31.42 -6.40 -5.60
CA ASN A 76 -31.93 -5.62 -6.75
C ASN A 76 -33.48 -5.59 -6.84
N LYS A 77 -34.17 -5.56 -5.70
CA LYS A 77 -35.65 -5.50 -5.63
C LYS A 77 -36.16 -4.49 -4.61
N ASP A 78 -35.43 -4.24 -3.52
CA ASP A 78 -35.75 -3.22 -2.53
C ASP A 78 -34.48 -2.78 -1.78
N LEU A 79 -34.16 -1.48 -1.80
CA LEU A 79 -32.99 -0.90 -1.12
C LEU A 79 -33.16 -0.81 0.41
N SER A 80 -34.37 -1.07 0.92
CA SER A 80 -34.73 -1.05 2.35
C SER A 80 -34.22 -2.28 3.11
N GLU A 81 -33.91 -3.38 2.42
CA GLU A 81 -33.45 -4.65 3.00
C GLU A 81 -31.95 -4.88 2.72
N SER A 82 -31.09 -4.06 3.30
CA SER A 82 -29.62 -4.22 3.16
C SER A 82 -29.03 -5.11 4.25
N VAL A 83 -28.05 -5.95 3.91
CA VAL A 83 -27.25 -6.69 4.89
C VAL A 83 -25.84 -6.12 4.95
N GLN A 84 -25.37 -5.91 6.17
CA GLN A 84 -24.05 -5.38 6.47
C GLN A 84 -23.15 -6.50 7.01
N SER A 85 -21.93 -6.57 6.48
CA SER A 85 -20.83 -7.30 7.08
C SER A 85 -19.72 -6.32 7.50
N ASN A 86 -19.17 -6.57 8.68
CA ASN A 86 -17.92 -5.95 9.12
C ASN A 86 -16.79 -6.89 8.70
N SER A 87 -15.77 -6.38 8.03
CA SER A 87 -14.67 -7.19 7.50
C SER A 87 -13.38 -6.92 8.30
N SER A 88 -12.59 -7.97 8.52
CA SER A 88 -11.25 -7.87 9.10
C SER A 88 -10.24 -8.08 7.99
N THR A 89 -9.34 -7.12 7.80
CA THR A 89 -8.38 -7.18 6.71
C THR A 89 -7.17 -8.03 7.05
N ASN A 90 -6.88 -9.05 6.25
CA ASN A 90 -5.58 -9.71 6.29
C ASN A 90 -4.72 -9.20 5.13
N TRP A 91 -3.52 -8.72 5.42
CA TRP A 91 -2.60 -8.24 4.39
C TRP A 91 -1.74 -9.39 3.89
N SER A 92 -1.65 -9.54 2.57
CA SER A 92 -0.68 -10.45 1.97
C SER A 92 -0.05 -9.81 0.74
N TYR A 93 1.29 -9.68 0.74
CA TYR A 93 1.99 -9.66 -0.54
C TYR A 93 1.76 -11.05 -1.16
N SER A 94 1.18 -11.10 -2.34
CA SER A 94 0.85 -12.39 -2.97
C SER A 94 2.13 -13.12 -3.40
N ASN A 95 2.74 -13.87 -2.47
CA ASN A 95 3.54 -15.03 -2.82
C ASN A 95 2.54 -16.11 -3.25
N THR A 96 2.51 -16.41 -4.54
CA THR A 96 1.54 -17.34 -5.13
C THR A 96 1.51 -18.66 -4.33
N VAL A 97 0.30 -19.09 -3.96
CA VAL A 97 0.03 -20.34 -3.22
C VAL A 97 0.72 -21.51 -3.94
N GLY A 98 1.77 -22.03 -3.31
CA GLY A 98 2.60 -23.10 -3.82
C GLY A 98 3.86 -23.26 -2.96
N ALA A 99 3.67 -23.79 -1.74
CA ALA A 99 4.64 -23.97 -0.66
C ALA A 99 5.00 -22.69 0.12
N SER A 100 4.23 -22.38 1.17
CA SER A 100 4.72 -21.58 2.29
C SER A 100 5.42 -22.50 3.30
N VAL A 101 6.74 -22.41 3.40
CA VAL A 101 7.47 -22.91 4.58
C VAL A 101 7.55 -21.75 5.57
N GLU A 102 6.91 -21.92 6.72
CA GLU A 102 6.90 -20.93 7.80
C GLU A 102 8.31 -20.69 8.36
N ILE A 103 8.61 -19.42 8.65
CA ILE A 103 9.83 -18.98 9.34
C ILE A 103 9.63 -19.24 10.83
N GLY A 104 10.28 -20.27 11.36
CA GLY A 104 10.36 -20.60 12.78
C GLY A 104 11.75 -20.34 13.36
N PHE A 105 11.82 -19.90 14.62
CA PHE A 105 13.04 -19.92 15.42
C PHE A 105 12.99 -21.11 16.38
N SER A 106 13.93 -22.03 16.24
CA SER A 106 14.09 -23.17 17.15
C SER A 106 15.35 -22.96 17.99
N LEU A 107 15.21 -23.09 19.31
CA LEU A 107 16.30 -22.96 20.28
C LEU A 107 17.42 -23.99 20.05
N PHE A 108 17.16 -25.04 19.27
CA PHE A 108 18.11 -26.12 18.95
C PHE A 108 18.69 -26.05 17.53
N THR A 109 18.12 -25.27 16.60
CA THR A 109 18.52 -25.28 15.17
C THR A 109 18.74 -23.90 14.55
N GLY A 110 18.53 -22.79 15.27
CA GLY A 110 18.74 -21.44 14.77
C GLY A 110 17.59 -20.91 13.89
N PRO A 111 17.77 -19.76 13.20
CA PRO A 111 16.74 -19.17 12.35
C PRO A 111 16.50 -20.01 11.09
N SER A 112 15.23 -20.30 10.78
CA SER A 112 14.84 -20.93 9.51
C SER A 112 14.39 -19.88 8.49
N PHE A 113 14.74 -20.07 7.22
CA PHE A 113 14.38 -19.16 6.13
C PHE A 113 13.52 -19.91 5.11
N GLY A 114 12.32 -19.40 4.83
CA GLY A 114 11.44 -19.94 3.79
C GLY A 114 11.74 -19.30 2.43
N VAL A 115 11.85 -20.11 1.39
CA VAL A 115 11.96 -19.65 -0.02
C VAL A 115 10.62 -19.90 -0.70
N SER A 116 10.01 -18.86 -1.25
CA SER A 116 8.80 -18.99 -2.08
C SER A 116 9.18 -19.13 -3.56
N ALA A 117 8.47 -19.98 -4.29
CA ALA A 117 8.78 -20.28 -5.68
C ALA A 117 8.50 -19.10 -6.64
N ASN A 118 7.63 -18.15 -6.25
CA ASN A 118 7.28 -16.99 -7.05
C ASN A 118 6.95 -15.79 -6.14
N TYR A 119 7.79 -14.76 -6.18
CA TYR A 119 7.51 -13.44 -5.57
C TYR A 119 6.87 -12.54 -6.64
N GLN A 120 5.62 -12.15 -6.42
CA GLN A 120 4.97 -11.10 -7.21
C GLN A 120 4.65 -9.94 -6.26
N HIS A 121 5.20 -8.76 -6.55
CA HIS A 121 4.88 -7.53 -5.83
C HIS A 121 3.51 -7.04 -6.29
N SER A 122 2.45 -7.58 -5.68
CA SER A 122 1.09 -7.09 -5.85
C SER A 122 0.56 -6.73 -4.47
N ASP A 123 0.14 -5.46 -4.31
CA ASP A 123 -0.58 -4.96 -3.15
C ASP A 123 -2.02 -5.51 -3.17
N THR A 124 -2.14 -6.82 -2.95
CA THR A 124 -3.41 -7.54 -2.90
C THR A 124 -3.90 -7.60 -1.46
N VAL A 125 -5.07 -7.05 -1.21
CA VAL A 125 -5.75 -7.12 0.08
C VAL A 125 -6.94 -8.04 -0.06
N ALA A 126 -6.83 -9.27 0.46
CA ALA A 126 -7.92 -10.25 0.44
C ALA A 126 -8.86 -10.02 1.63
N GLN A 127 -10.16 -9.92 1.38
CA GLN A 127 -11.19 -9.73 2.42
C GLN A 127 -12.20 -10.87 2.39
N GLU A 128 -12.24 -11.63 3.47
CA GLU A 128 -13.27 -12.63 3.68
C GLU A 128 -14.57 -11.98 4.16
N TRP A 129 -15.69 -12.54 3.72
CA TRP A 129 -17.00 -12.18 4.23
C TRP A 129 -17.11 -12.69 5.68
N GLY A 130 -17.09 -11.77 6.65
CA GLY A 130 -17.28 -12.06 8.07
C GLY A 130 -18.76 -12.06 8.49
N SER A 131 -19.04 -12.53 9.72
CA SER A 131 -20.40 -12.69 10.29
C SER A 131 -21.32 -11.52 9.95
N SER A 132 -22.38 -11.78 9.18
CA SER A 132 -23.35 -10.78 8.77
C SER A 132 -24.35 -10.47 9.89
N ASN A 133 -24.61 -9.19 10.14
CA ASN A 133 -25.77 -8.77 10.92
C ASN A 133 -26.96 -8.64 9.95
N GLY A 134 -27.65 -9.75 9.67
CA GLY A 134 -28.82 -9.79 8.79
C GLY A 134 -29.15 -11.18 8.26
N THR A 135 -30.39 -11.37 7.80
CA THR A 135 -30.88 -12.65 7.30
C THR A 135 -30.58 -12.78 5.81
N SER A 136 -29.54 -13.55 5.44
CA SER A 136 -29.14 -13.78 4.03
C SER A 136 -30.22 -14.46 3.17
N SER A 137 -31.28 -14.98 3.79
CA SER A 137 -32.42 -15.64 3.14
C SER A 137 -33.10 -14.79 2.05
N GLN A 138 -33.05 -13.46 2.15
CA GLN A 138 -33.60 -12.54 1.15
C GLN A 138 -32.84 -12.58 -0.19
N PHE A 139 -31.56 -12.95 -0.18
CA PHE A 139 -30.75 -13.06 -1.40
C PHE A 139 -30.91 -14.39 -2.14
N ASN A 140 -31.47 -15.42 -1.51
CA ASN A 140 -31.66 -16.74 -2.14
C ASN A 140 -32.57 -16.68 -3.39
N THR A 141 -33.40 -15.65 -3.50
CA THR A 141 -34.29 -15.42 -4.66
C THR A 141 -33.82 -14.28 -5.57
N ALA A 142 -32.76 -13.57 -5.20
CA ALA A 142 -32.26 -12.43 -5.95
C ALA A 142 -31.49 -12.89 -7.21
N SER A 143 -31.79 -12.27 -8.35
CA SER A 143 -31.04 -12.47 -9.61
C SER A 143 -29.79 -11.61 -9.69
N ALA A 144 -29.72 -10.54 -8.89
CA ALA A 144 -28.59 -9.62 -8.80
C ALA A 144 -28.64 -8.85 -7.46
N GLY A 145 -27.52 -8.24 -7.08
CA GLY A 145 -27.41 -7.36 -5.91
C GLY A 145 -26.52 -6.14 -6.18
N TYR A 146 -26.61 -5.13 -5.34
CA TYR A 146 -25.78 -3.93 -5.38
C TYR A 146 -24.75 -3.97 -4.26
N LEU A 147 -23.51 -3.63 -4.61
CA LEU A 147 -22.38 -3.58 -3.71
C LEU A 147 -22.03 -2.14 -3.36
N ASN A 148 -21.85 -1.87 -2.07
CA ASN A 148 -21.22 -0.65 -1.57
C ASN A 148 -20.09 -1.03 -0.62
N ALA A 149 -18.89 -0.55 -0.91
CA ALA A 149 -17.69 -0.83 -0.14
C ALA A 149 -17.17 0.46 0.50
N ASN A 150 -16.78 0.41 1.77
CA ASN A 150 -15.96 1.47 2.36
C ASN A 150 -14.50 1.05 2.29
N VAL A 151 -13.66 1.91 1.72
CA VAL A 151 -12.23 1.66 1.57
C VAL A 151 -11.39 2.72 2.27
N ARG A 152 -10.15 2.36 2.61
CA ARG A 152 -9.14 3.28 3.11
C ARG A 152 -7.84 3.04 2.36
N TYR A 153 -7.07 4.11 2.15
CA TYR A 153 -5.74 4.02 1.56
C TYR A 153 -4.72 3.96 2.70
N ASN A 154 -3.69 3.13 2.55
CA ASN A 154 -2.58 3.10 3.49
C ASN A 154 -1.27 3.20 2.71
N ASN A 155 -0.36 4.04 3.19
CA ASN A 155 1.01 4.04 2.66
C ASN A 155 1.88 3.19 3.59
N VAL A 156 2.28 2.01 3.13
CA VAL A 156 3.16 1.10 3.87
C VAL A 156 4.64 1.31 3.55
N GLY A 157 4.93 2.02 2.46
CA GLY A 157 6.28 2.36 2.03
C GLY A 157 6.98 3.41 2.89
N THR A 158 8.14 3.83 2.43
CA THR A 158 9.05 4.77 3.11
C THR A 158 8.97 6.20 2.54
N GLY A 159 8.43 6.37 1.34
CA GLY A 159 8.25 7.66 0.67
C GLY A 159 6.85 8.25 0.92
N ALA A 160 6.76 9.56 1.09
CA ALA A 160 5.48 10.27 1.08
C ALA A 160 5.00 10.50 -0.36
N ILE A 161 3.69 10.41 -0.56
CA ILE A 161 3.05 10.65 -1.85
C ILE A 161 1.95 11.69 -1.71
N TYR A 162 1.81 12.55 -2.71
CA TYR A 162 0.86 13.67 -2.75
C TYR A 162 -0.07 13.51 -3.95
N ASP A 163 -1.27 14.08 -3.85
CA ASP A 163 -2.29 13.97 -4.92
C ASP A 163 -2.55 12.51 -5.32
N VAL A 164 -2.72 11.65 -4.30
CA VAL A 164 -2.71 10.18 -4.41
C VAL A 164 -3.97 9.68 -5.09
N LYS A 165 -3.79 8.99 -6.21
CA LYS A 165 -4.88 8.47 -7.05
C LYS A 165 -4.66 6.98 -7.36
N PRO A 166 -5.02 6.07 -6.46
CA PRO A 166 -4.93 4.63 -6.74
C PRO A 166 -5.94 4.21 -7.82
N THR A 167 -5.52 3.24 -8.64
CA THR A 167 -6.40 2.46 -9.53
C THR A 167 -6.53 1.06 -8.96
N THR A 168 -7.76 0.66 -8.64
CA THR A 168 -8.02 -0.54 -7.83
C THR A 168 -9.09 -1.42 -8.46
N SER A 169 -8.84 -2.72 -8.52
CA SER A 169 -9.77 -3.74 -9.00
C SER A 169 -10.40 -4.51 -7.84
N PHE A 170 -11.70 -4.80 -7.95
CA PHE A 170 -12.43 -5.69 -7.04
C PHE A 170 -12.63 -7.04 -7.71
N VAL A 171 -12.18 -8.12 -7.08
CA VAL A 171 -12.10 -9.45 -7.69
C VAL A 171 -12.78 -10.49 -6.80
N ILE A 172 -13.63 -11.35 -7.37
CA ILE A 172 -14.16 -12.55 -6.71
C ILE A 172 -13.62 -13.78 -7.44
N GLY A 173 -12.87 -14.62 -6.72
CA GLY A 173 -12.14 -15.73 -7.35
C GLY A 173 -11.14 -15.21 -8.36
N ASN A 174 -11.42 -15.46 -9.66
CA ASN A 174 -10.59 -15.00 -10.79
C ASN A 174 -11.36 -14.00 -11.69
N THR A 175 -12.47 -13.43 -11.21
CA THR A 175 -13.32 -12.53 -11.99
C THR A 175 -13.28 -11.13 -11.39
N THR A 176 -12.82 -10.16 -12.18
CA THR A 176 -12.91 -8.74 -11.84
C THR A 176 -14.36 -8.27 -11.98
N ILE A 177 -14.92 -7.77 -10.88
CA ILE A 177 -16.27 -7.18 -10.84
C ILE A 177 -16.23 -5.75 -11.39
N GLY A 178 -15.13 -5.05 -11.14
CA GLY A 178 -14.83 -3.78 -11.77
C GLY A 178 -13.57 -3.14 -11.22
N THR A 179 -13.18 -2.06 -11.87
CA THR A 179 -11.95 -1.32 -11.61
C THR A 179 -12.30 0.15 -11.48
N ILE A 180 -11.74 0.80 -10.46
CA ILE A 180 -11.97 2.22 -10.18
C ILE A 180 -10.64 2.95 -10.04
N THR A 181 -10.55 4.11 -10.67
CA THR A 181 -9.49 5.09 -10.43
C THR A 181 -10.01 6.19 -9.54
N ALA A 182 -9.26 6.54 -8.50
CA ALA A 182 -9.63 7.63 -7.60
C ALA A 182 -9.73 8.97 -8.34
N LYS A 183 -10.67 9.81 -7.90
CA LYS A 183 -11.05 11.09 -8.52
C LYS A 183 -10.98 12.22 -7.53
N ALA A 184 -11.38 13.43 -7.94
CA ALA A 184 -11.32 14.63 -7.10
C ALA A 184 -11.91 14.44 -5.69
N ASN A 185 -13.01 13.68 -5.53
CA ASN A 185 -13.66 13.43 -4.25
C ASN A 185 -13.05 12.27 -3.42
N SER A 186 -12.19 11.45 -4.01
CA SER A 186 -11.50 10.32 -3.34
C SER A 186 -9.98 10.44 -3.37
N THR A 187 -9.44 11.52 -3.95
CA THR A 187 -7.99 11.80 -4.00
C THR A 187 -7.48 12.21 -2.62
N ALA A 188 -6.43 11.52 -2.15
CA ALA A 188 -5.76 11.94 -0.93
C ALA A 188 -4.74 13.05 -1.26
N LEU A 189 -4.88 14.23 -0.66
CA LEU A 189 -3.94 15.33 -0.91
C LEU A 189 -2.49 14.99 -0.53
N SER A 190 -2.32 14.18 0.52
CA SER A 190 -1.03 13.69 0.98
C SER A 190 -1.20 12.41 1.80
N LEU A 191 -0.27 11.47 1.64
CA LEU A 191 -0.22 10.24 2.41
C LEU A 191 1.23 9.91 2.80
N THR A 192 1.57 10.20 4.05
CA THR A 192 2.91 9.92 4.60
C THR A 192 3.07 8.44 4.95
N PRO A 193 4.30 7.92 5.04
CA PRO A 193 4.60 6.56 5.51
C PRO A 193 3.87 6.19 6.80
N GLY A 194 3.22 5.02 6.79
CA GLY A 194 2.45 4.48 7.91
C GLY A 194 1.11 5.19 8.18
N ALA A 195 0.78 6.26 7.44
CA ALA A 195 -0.50 6.95 7.57
C ALA A 195 -1.58 6.29 6.68
N SER A 196 -2.81 6.74 6.90
CA SER A 196 -3.96 6.31 6.12
C SER A 196 -4.83 7.48 5.69
N TYR A 197 -5.55 7.32 4.58
CA TYR A 197 -6.55 8.27 4.09
C TYR A 197 -7.89 7.57 3.85
N PRO A 198 -9.00 8.05 4.45
CA PRO A 198 -9.06 9.09 5.49
C PRO A 198 -8.24 8.68 6.72
N LYS A 199 -8.03 9.56 7.70
CA LYS A 199 -7.23 9.21 8.89
C LYS A 199 -7.94 8.14 9.73
N LYS A 200 -7.18 7.29 10.43
CA LYS A 200 -7.76 6.34 11.40
C LYS A 200 -8.70 7.07 12.37
N GLY A 201 -9.88 6.49 12.62
CA GLY A 201 -10.95 7.11 13.40
C GLY A 201 -11.96 7.92 12.57
N GLN A 202 -11.69 8.20 11.30
CA GLN A 202 -12.67 8.72 10.35
C GLN A 202 -13.30 7.57 9.55
N ASN A 203 -14.51 7.76 9.04
CA ASN A 203 -15.15 6.79 8.14
C ASN A 203 -14.33 6.65 6.84
N GLY A 204 -14.24 5.43 6.30
CA GLY A 204 -13.64 5.16 5.00
C GLY A 204 -14.36 5.84 3.83
N ILE A 205 -13.70 5.87 2.68
CA ILE A 205 -14.25 6.36 1.40
C ILE A 205 -15.30 5.37 0.92
N ALA A 206 -16.52 5.86 0.67
CA ALA A 206 -17.58 5.04 0.09
C ALA A 206 -17.35 4.86 -1.41
N ILE A 207 -17.34 3.61 -1.85
CA ILE A 207 -17.26 3.16 -3.24
C ILE A 207 -18.56 2.43 -3.54
N ASN A 208 -19.49 3.16 -4.15
CA ASN A 208 -20.83 2.67 -4.48
C ASN A 208 -21.08 2.66 -5.99
N THR A 209 -20.16 3.19 -6.79
CA THR A 209 -20.22 3.28 -8.25
C THR A 209 -18.84 3.02 -8.83
N MET A 210 -18.77 2.54 -10.07
CA MET A 210 -17.51 2.25 -10.78
C MET A 210 -17.35 3.03 -12.08
N ASP A 211 -18.40 3.73 -12.53
CA ASP A 211 -18.38 4.51 -13.76
C ASP A 211 -17.84 5.93 -13.54
N ASP A 212 -17.58 6.60 -14.67
CA ASP A 212 -16.85 7.84 -14.61
C ASP A 212 -17.62 9.02 -13.98
N PHE A 213 -18.93 8.88 -13.89
CA PHE A 213 -19.85 9.93 -13.50
C PHE A 213 -20.59 9.59 -12.20
N GLY A 214 -20.28 8.44 -11.58
CA GLY A 214 -20.98 7.93 -10.40
C GLY A 214 -22.47 7.67 -10.66
N SER A 215 -22.80 7.26 -11.89
CA SER A 215 -24.17 7.15 -12.38
C SER A 215 -24.81 5.79 -12.13
N HIS A 216 -24.01 4.73 -11.96
CA HIS A 216 -24.52 3.36 -11.85
C HIS A 216 -23.93 2.62 -10.64
N PRO A 217 -24.78 2.01 -9.81
CA PRO A 217 -24.33 1.21 -8.68
C PRO A 217 -23.57 -0.03 -9.14
N ILE A 218 -22.64 -0.49 -8.30
CA ILE A 218 -21.86 -1.71 -8.56
C ILE A 218 -22.81 -2.91 -8.50
N THR A 219 -23.05 -3.55 -9.65
CA THR A 219 -24.02 -4.65 -9.75
C THR A 219 -23.30 -6.00 -9.76
N LEU A 220 -23.76 -6.91 -8.92
CA LEU A 220 -23.32 -8.31 -8.85
C LEU A 220 -24.38 -9.19 -9.49
N ASN A 221 -23.96 -10.06 -10.41
CA ASN A 221 -24.86 -11.07 -10.96
C ASN A 221 -25.14 -12.19 -9.93
N LYS A 222 -26.11 -13.07 -10.22
CA LYS A 222 -26.50 -14.18 -9.34
C LYS A 222 -25.32 -15.05 -8.89
N GLN A 223 -24.38 -15.35 -9.79
CA GLN A 223 -23.22 -16.18 -9.45
C GLN A 223 -22.27 -15.46 -8.50
N GLN A 224 -21.93 -14.20 -8.77
CA GLN A 224 -21.06 -13.39 -7.91
C GLN A 224 -21.70 -13.16 -6.53
N LEU A 225 -23.01 -12.93 -6.50
CA LEU A 225 -23.78 -12.82 -5.27
C LEU A 225 -23.75 -14.12 -4.46
N SER A 226 -24.01 -15.26 -5.11
CA SER A 226 -23.95 -16.57 -4.46
C SER A 226 -22.55 -16.90 -3.96
N ASP A 227 -21.52 -16.56 -4.72
CA ASP A 227 -20.12 -16.74 -4.35
C ASP A 227 -19.80 -16.00 -3.04
N LEU A 228 -20.23 -14.75 -2.90
CA LEU A 228 -20.03 -13.96 -1.68
C LEU A 228 -20.77 -14.54 -0.47
N LEU A 229 -22.04 -14.92 -0.66
CA LEU A 229 -22.87 -15.49 0.40
C LEU A 229 -22.34 -16.85 0.87
N ASN A 230 -21.62 -17.56 0.01
CA ASN A 230 -20.92 -18.81 0.32
C ASN A 230 -19.47 -18.59 0.79
N ASN A 231 -19.16 -17.40 1.34
CA ASN A 231 -17.86 -17.03 1.92
C ASN A 231 -16.68 -17.01 0.94
N LYS A 232 -16.90 -16.84 -0.36
CA LYS A 232 -15.80 -16.56 -1.29
C LYS A 232 -15.36 -15.10 -1.11
N PRO A 233 -14.08 -14.82 -0.78
CA PRO A 233 -13.62 -13.47 -0.48
C PRO A 233 -13.66 -12.54 -1.70
N ILE A 234 -13.90 -11.25 -1.45
CA ILE A 234 -13.52 -10.19 -2.39
C ILE A 234 -12.07 -9.84 -2.15
N LYS A 235 -11.26 -9.91 -3.20
CA LYS A 235 -9.91 -9.37 -3.22
C LYS A 235 -9.94 -7.96 -3.77
N ILE A 236 -9.20 -7.08 -3.14
CA ILE A 236 -8.88 -5.76 -3.65
C ILE A 236 -7.46 -5.78 -4.17
N GLU A 237 -7.27 -5.46 -5.44
CA GLU A 237 -5.97 -5.40 -6.09
C GLU A 237 -5.68 -3.94 -6.45
N THR A 238 -4.63 -3.35 -5.87
CA THR A 238 -4.19 -2.01 -6.26
C THR A 238 -3.25 -2.16 -7.45
N ASN A 239 -3.74 -1.84 -8.65
CA ASN A 239 -3.02 -2.09 -9.91
C ASN A 239 -1.86 -1.11 -10.10
N GLN A 240 -2.11 0.17 -9.77
CA GLN A 240 -1.15 1.25 -9.87
C GLN A 240 -1.61 2.39 -8.96
N THR A 241 -0.68 3.26 -8.57
CA THR A 241 -1.00 4.50 -7.85
C THR A 241 -0.30 5.67 -8.52
N ASP A 242 -1.09 6.63 -8.98
CA ASP A 242 -0.56 7.92 -9.45
C ASP A 242 -0.39 8.88 -8.28
N GLY A 243 0.58 9.78 -8.39
CA GLY A 243 0.84 10.79 -7.39
C GLY A 243 2.25 11.39 -7.48
N LYS A 244 2.42 12.47 -6.73
CA LYS A 244 3.57 13.37 -6.79
C LYS A 244 4.53 13.17 -5.64
N TYR A 245 5.80 13.49 -5.86
CA TYR A 245 6.78 13.73 -4.81
C TYR A 245 7.06 15.22 -4.66
N MET A 246 7.50 15.59 -3.47
CA MET A 246 7.91 16.95 -3.16
C MET A 246 9.43 17.02 -3.03
N ILE A 247 10.00 18.19 -3.27
CA ILE A 247 11.42 18.48 -3.03
C ILE A 247 11.54 19.72 -2.16
N LYS A 248 12.70 19.86 -1.53
CA LYS A 248 13.06 21.06 -0.80
C LYS A 248 13.96 21.93 -1.69
N ASP A 249 13.57 23.18 -1.92
CA ASP A 249 14.39 24.10 -2.71
C ASP A 249 15.51 24.77 -1.89
N ALA A 250 16.32 25.60 -2.56
CA ALA A 250 17.44 26.30 -1.94
C ALA A 250 17.02 27.28 -0.83
N ASP A 251 15.78 27.81 -0.89
CA ASP A 251 15.21 28.67 0.15
C ASP A 251 14.62 27.87 1.33
N GLY A 252 14.68 26.54 1.24
CA GLY A 252 14.15 25.61 2.21
C GLY A 252 12.64 25.39 2.14
N LYS A 253 11.98 25.86 1.08
CA LYS A 253 10.54 25.68 0.86
C LYS A 253 10.28 24.31 0.22
N ILE A 254 9.14 23.72 0.57
CA ILE A 254 8.68 22.47 -0.03
C ILE A 254 7.85 22.80 -1.28
N LYS A 255 8.21 22.22 -2.41
CA LYS A 255 7.51 22.38 -3.69
C LYS A 255 7.38 21.05 -4.42
N GLU A 256 6.50 21.02 -5.42
CA GLU A 256 6.35 19.86 -6.30
C GLU A 256 7.66 19.58 -7.03
N GLY A 257 8.14 18.32 -6.92
CA GLY A 257 9.34 17.85 -7.60
C GLY A 257 9.03 17.15 -8.92
N GLY A 258 7.93 16.40 -8.97
CA GLY A 258 7.51 15.63 -10.13
C GLY A 258 6.52 14.51 -9.76
N GLN A 259 6.35 13.55 -10.66
CA GLN A 259 5.52 12.37 -10.48
C GLN A 259 6.36 11.18 -9.99
N TRP A 260 5.76 10.29 -9.19
CA TRP A 260 6.40 9.03 -8.82
C TRP A 260 6.46 8.04 -9.98
N ASN A 261 5.53 8.14 -10.95
CA ASN A 261 5.53 7.32 -12.16
C ASN A 261 6.85 7.47 -12.92
N GLY A 262 7.49 6.34 -13.26
CA GLY A 262 8.81 6.27 -13.88
C GLY A 262 9.97 6.24 -12.88
N ILE A 263 9.81 6.82 -11.68
CA ILE A 263 10.83 6.77 -10.62
C ILE A 263 10.73 5.46 -9.84
N THR A 264 9.51 4.97 -9.63
CA THR A 264 9.26 3.68 -8.97
C THR A 264 9.98 2.53 -9.66
N GLU A 265 9.96 2.51 -10.99
CA GLU A 265 10.61 1.52 -11.84
C GLU A 265 12.14 1.61 -11.74
N GLU A 266 12.70 2.82 -11.70
CA GLU A 266 14.14 3.04 -11.48
C GLU A 266 14.59 2.53 -10.11
N ILE A 267 13.78 2.73 -9.07
CA ILE A 267 14.06 2.19 -7.73
C ILE A 267 14.05 0.67 -7.79
N GLU A 268 13.02 0.04 -8.36
CA GLU A 268 12.89 -1.44 -8.44
C GLU A 268 14.02 -2.08 -9.27
N ALA A 269 14.48 -1.40 -10.33
CA ALA A 269 15.62 -1.86 -11.12
C ALA A 269 16.91 -1.95 -10.30
N ARG A 270 17.12 -1.02 -9.36
CA ARG A 270 18.36 -0.85 -8.58
C ARG A 270 18.31 -1.46 -7.17
N THR A 271 17.13 -1.81 -6.68
CA THR A 271 16.91 -2.21 -5.27
C THR A 271 16.28 -3.59 -5.09
N ALA A 272 16.64 -4.28 -4.01
CA ALA A 272 15.93 -5.44 -3.50
C ALA A 272 14.86 -4.99 -2.50
N SER A 273 13.69 -5.61 -2.58
CA SER A 273 12.58 -5.37 -1.65
C SER A 273 12.65 -6.32 -0.45
N ILE A 274 12.58 -5.75 0.75
CA ILE A 274 12.54 -6.47 2.03
C ILE A 274 11.24 -6.12 2.72
N ILE A 275 10.38 -7.10 2.96
CA ILE A 275 9.12 -6.91 3.68
C ILE A 275 9.31 -7.41 5.11
N VAL A 276 9.03 -6.53 6.07
CA VAL A 276 9.00 -6.89 7.49
C VAL A 276 7.56 -6.95 7.96
N ASP A 277 7.14 -8.13 8.44
CA ASP A 277 5.87 -8.34 9.10
C ASP A 277 6.08 -8.43 10.62
N THR A 278 5.39 -7.56 11.34
CA THR A 278 5.42 -7.51 12.81
C THR A 278 4.11 -8.00 13.43
N GLY A 279 3.22 -8.62 12.65
CA GLY A 279 1.88 -9.06 13.04
C GLY A 279 0.84 -7.93 13.12
N ASN A 280 1.27 -6.69 13.36
CA ASN A 280 0.40 -5.51 13.44
C ASN A 280 0.62 -4.49 12.31
N LYS A 281 1.74 -4.62 11.59
CA LYS A 281 2.17 -3.71 10.53
C LYS A 281 3.09 -4.46 9.56
N LEU A 282 2.79 -4.34 8.27
CA LEU A 282 3.72 -4.63 7.18
C LEU A 282 4.47 -3.36 6.80
N SER A 283 5.78 -3.47 6.59
CA SER A 283 6.64 -2.37 6.12
C SER A 283 7.60 -2.89 5.05
N PRO A 284 7.38 -2.59 3.76
CA PRO A 284 8.37 -2.81 2.71
C PRO A 284 9.50 -1.78 2.78
N TYR A 285 10.71 -2.24 2.50
CA TYR A 285 11.92 -1.43 2.34
C TYR A 285 12.62 -1.81 1.04
N ASN A 286 12.92 -0.81 0.21
CA ASN A 286 13.69 -0.99 -1.01
C ASN A 286 15.13 -0.55 -0.77
N CYS A 287 16.07 -1.49 -0.84
CA CYS A 287 17.49 -1.30 -0.50
C CYS A 287 18.39 -1.68 -1.67
N VAL A 288 19.57 -1.05 -1.83
CA VAL A 288 20.51 -1.35 -2.93
C VAL A 288 20.77 -2.86 -3.11
N LYS A 289 20.74 -3.36 -4.35
CA LYS A 289 21.14 -4.74 -4.71
C LYS A 289 22.67 -4.89 -4.55
N SER A 290 23.10 -5.98 -3.91
CA SER A 290 24.52 -6.35 -3.74
C SER A 290 25.16 -6.79 -5.05
#